data_AF-A0A5N9HJ07-F1
#
_entry.id   AF-A0A5N9HJ07-F1
#
_cell.length_a   1.000
_cell.length_b   1.000
_cell.length_c   1.000
_cell.angle_alpha   90.00
_cell.angle_beta   90.00
_cell.angle_gamma   90.00
#
_symmetry.space_group_name_H-M   'P 1'
#
loop_
_entity.id
_entity.type
_entity.pdbx_description
1 polymer ?
#
loop_
_entity_poly.entity_id
_entity_poly.type
_entity_poly.pdbx_seq_one_letter_code
_entity_poly.pdbx_strand_id
1 'polypeptide(L)'
;MVNDKLLKDLDEVLETKNRTIIMGVVNLSLDSFSKDGTRDLDKINKQCELFINNGAEIIDIGAQSSRPLSNAILESEIFGKKWGGEPNYIDSKKEIEILLPILNSISKNFDVLISVDTYRSDVAYESFMNGASIINDIWGLKYDPKIAQIVSECKGKLIIMHNQEGNIYNHMIDDIKNSLIISSEIAIKYGLDKKNIILDPGLGFGKDVKQNLWLLKNLNEFLELDYPLMIGSSRKSFIGAVLNSPINDRIEGTAATV
;
A
#
# COMPACT_ATOMS: atom_id res chain seq x y z
N MET A 1 -21.43 10.23 -12.57
CA MET A 1 -21.77 8.83 -12.82
C MET A 1 -20.46 8.07 -12.79
N VAL A 2 -20.20 7.35 -11.71
CA VAL A 2 -19.05 6.43 -11.64
C VAL A 2 -19.25 5.41 -12.77
N ASN A 3 -18.19 5.15 -13.53
CA ASN A 3 -18.25 4.31 -14.72
C ASN A 3 -18.81 2.93 -14.33
N ASP A 4 -20.00 2.57 -14.83
CA ASP A 4 -20.66 1.26 -14.61
C ASP A 4 -19.90 0.09 -15.25
N LYS A 5 -18.69 0.32 -15.74
CA LYS A 5 -17.72 -0.72 -16.05
C LYS A 5 -17.29 -1.32 -14.73
N LEU A 6 -18.16 -2.21 -14.24
CA LEU A 6 -18.20 -2.89 -12.96
C LEU A 6 -16.83 -2.90 -12.28
N LEU A 7 -16.82 -2.50 -11.01
CA LEU A 7 -15.93 -3.08 -10.01
C LEU A 7 -15.76 -4.55 -10.41
N LYS A 8 -14.62 -4.89 -11.01
CA LYS A 8 -14.26 -6.28 -11.23
C LYS A 8 -14.36 -6.87 -9.84
N ASP A 9 -15.26 -7.82 -9.66
CA ASP A 9 -15.86 -8.02 -8.35
C ASP A 9 -14.78 -8.52 -7.38
N LEU A 10 -14.21 -7.61 -6.58
CA LEU A 10 -13.17 -7.96 -5.64
C LEU A 10 -13.76 -8.85 -4.54
N ASP A 11 -15.08 -8.82 -4.33
CA ASP A 11 -15.77 -9.86 -3.56
C ASP A 11 -15.62 -11.20 -4.29
N GLU A 12 -15.84 -11.29 -5.61
CA GLU A 12 -15.54 -12.51 -6.37
C GLU A 12 -14.06 -12.91 -6.27
N VAL A 13 -13.10 -11.99 -6.39
CA VAL A 13 -11.66 -12.33 -6.30
C VAL A 13 -11.27 -12.79 -4.88
N LEU A 14 -11.82 -12.18 -3.83
CA LEU A 14 -11.55 -12.53 -2.43
C LEU A 14 -12.32 -13.78 -1.96
N GLU A 15 -13.56 -13.97 -2.39
CA GLU A 15 -14.44 -15.06 -1.95
C GLU A 15 -14.25 -16.34 -2.76
N THR A 16 -13.89 -16.26 -4.04
CA THR A 16 -13.80 -17.46 -4.91
C THR A 16 -12.45 -18.18 -4.83
N LYS A 17 -11.45 -17.60 -4.15
CA LYS A 17 -10.08 -18.11 -4.20
C LYS A 17 -9.56 -18.50 -2.84
N ASN A 18 -9.38 -19.82 -2.65
CA ASN A 18 -8.61 -20.41 -1.55
C ASN A 18 -7.08 -20.20 -1.73
N ARG A 19 -6.65 -19.01 -2.16
CA ARG A 19 -5.22 -18.68 -2.34
C ARG A 19 -4.94 -17.20 -2.13
N THR A 20 -3.69 -16.88 -1.84
CA THR A 20 -3.18 -15.51 -1.77
C THR A 20 -3.38 -14.78 -3.11
N ILE A 21 -3.83 -13.53 -3.01
CA ILE A 21 -3.93 -12.58 -4.13
C ILE A 21 -2.64 -11.78 -4.22
N ILE A 22 -2.15 -11.58 -5.44
CA ILE A 22 -0.88 -10.86 -5.65
C ILE A 22 -1.17 -9.42 -6.10
N MET A 23 -0.59 -8.48 -5.37
CA MET A 23 -0.59 -7.05 -5.68
C MET A 23 0.78 -6.64 -6.23
N GLY A 24 0.84 -6.23 -7.50
CA GLY A 24 2.03 -5.69 -8.15
C GLY A 24 2.16 -4.19 -7.91
N VAL A 25 3.32 -3.75 -7.41
CA VAL A 25 3.54 -2.34 -7.06
C VAL A 25 4.22 -1.59 -8.19
N VAL A 26 3.61 -0.49 -8.64
CA VAL A 26 4.14 0.44 -9.65
C VAL A 26 4.40 1.80 -8.98
N ASN A 27 5.67 2.12 -8.78
CA ASN A 27 6.08 3.39 -8.20
C ASN A 27 6.19 4.47 -9.28
N LEU A 28 5.55 5.63 -9.07
CA LEU A 28 5.66 6.81 -9.94
C LEU A 28 6.53 7.93 -9.33
N SER A 29 6.90 7.78 -8.07
CA SER A 29 7.82 8.70 -7.40
C SER A 29 9.23 8.53 -7.96
N LEU A 30 9.80 9.62 -8.49
CA LEU A 30 11.19 9.66 -8.94
C LEU A 30 12.18 9.52 -7.76
N ASP A 31 11.70 9.69 -6.52
CA ASP A 31 12.43 9.50 -5.27
C ASP A 31 12.06 8.17 -4.55
N SER A 32 11.43 7.23 -5.27
CA SER A 32 11.01 5.94 -4.72
C SER A 32 12.17 5.13 -4.15
N PHE A 33 11.88 4.37 -3.09
CA PHE A 33 12.86 3.58 -2.33
C PHE A 33 13.60 2.56 -3.21
N SER A 34 12.89 1.87 -4.10
CA SER A 34 13.39 0.86 -5.03
C SER A 34 14.10 1.41 -6.27
N LYS A 35 14.10 2.73 -6.50
CA LYS A 35 14.58 3.38 -7.75
C LYS A 35 13.94 2.87 -9.05
N ASP A 36 12.83 2.15 -8.94
CA ASP A 36 12.03 1.71 -10.09
C ASP A 36 10.97 2.76 -10.49
N GLY A 37 10.89 3.86 -9.73
CA GLY A 37 10.10 5.04 -10.00
C GLY A 37 10.16 5.49 -11.46
N THR A 38 9.04 5.47 -12.15
CA THR A 38 8.96 5.99 -13.52
C THR A 38 7.61 6.65 -13.79
N ARG A 39 7.60 7.62 -14.70
CA ARG A 39 6.38 8.27 -15.22
C ARG A 39 6.23 8.06 -16.73
N ASP A 40 7.07 7.19 -17.28
CA ASP A 40 7.05 6.81 -18.69
C ASP A 40 5.94 5.78 -18.88
N LEU A 41 4.88 6.19 -19.59
CA LEU A 41 3.69 5.38 -19.83
C LEU A 41 4.00 4.03 -20.47
N ASP A 42 4.94 3.97 -21.42
CA ASP A 42 5.28 2.73 -22.11
C ASP A 42 5.98 1.75 -21.17
N LYS A 43 6.87 2.25 -20.29
CA LYS A 43 7.52 1.42 -19.27
C LYS A 43 6.51 0.92 -18.25
N ILE A 44 5.59 1.77 -17.81
CA ILE A 44 4.54 1.41 -16.85
C ILE A 44 3.62 0.35 -17.44
N ASN A 45 3.16 0.54 -18.68
CA ASN A 45 2.30 -0.44 -19.35
C ASN A 45 3.01 -1.80 -19.49
N LYS A 46 4.30 -1.81 -19.90
CA LYS A 46 5.08 -3.05 -19.96
C LYS A 46 5.26 -3.71 -18.58
N GLN A 47 5.43 -2.92 -17.53
CA GLN A 47 5.55 -3.43 -16.16
C GLN A 47 4.21 -4.02 -15.67
N CYS A 48 3.10 -3.35 -15.93
CA CYS A 48 1.76 -3.87 -15.61
C CYS A 48 1.49 -5.18 -16.36
N GLU A 49 1.77 -5.22 -17.67
CA GLU A 49 1.65 -6.43 -18.47
C GLU A 49 2.49 -7.57 -17.90
N LEU A 50 3.74 -7.29 -17.51
CA LEU A 50 4.61 -8.28 -16.87
C LEU A 50 3.99 -8.80 -15.56
N PHE A 51 3.53 -7.91 -14.67
CA PHE A 51 2.92 -8.32 -13.40
C PHE A 51 1.67 -9.16 -13.61
N ILE A 52 0.78 -8.75 -14.51
CA ILE A 52 -0.45 -9.48 -14.84
C ILE A 52 -0.12 -10.86 -15.41
N ASN A 53 0.83 -10.95 -16.34
CA ASN A 53 1.27 -12.22 -16.91
C ASN A 53 1.94 -13.15 -15.88
N ASN A 54 2.46 -12.60 -14.78
CA ASN A 54 3.00 -13.36 -13.65
C ASN A 54 1.96 -13.59 -12.53
N GLY A 55 0.69 -13.27 -12.77
CA GLY A 55 -0.42 -13.61 -11.89
C GLY A 55 -0.82 -12.52 -10.89
N ALA A 56 -0.34 -11.28 -11.04
CA ALA A 56 -0.87 -10.16 -10.26
C ALA A 56 -2.31 -9.84 -10.68
N GLU A 57 -3.20 -9.77 -9.70
CA GLU A 57 -4.61 -9.39 -9.91
C GLU A 57 -4.91 -7.95 -9.51
N ILE A 58 -4.03 -7.35 -8.71
CA ILE A 58 -4.11 -5.95 -8.31
C ILE A 58 -2.82 -5.26 -8.74
N ILE A 59 -2.94 -4.06 -9.31
CA ILE A 59 -1.82 -3.14 -9.54
C ILE A 59 -1.98 -1.96 -8.58
N ASP A 60 -1.00 -1.78 -7.69
CA ASP A 60 -0.95 -0.66 -6.75
C ASP A 60 -0.05 0.45 -7.27
N ILE A 61 -0.56 1.68 -7.26
CA ILE A 61 0.08 2.81 -7.91
C ILE A 61 0.27 3.94 -6.90
N GLY A 62 1.51 4.31 -6.64
CA GLY A 62 1.88 5.39 -5.71
C GLY A 62 2.67 6.50 -6.41
N ALA A 63 2.15 7.73 -6.36
CA ALA A 63 2.84 8.91 -6.89
C ALA A 63 3.71 9.64 -5.85
N GLN A 64 3.38 9.50 -4.57
CA GLN A 64 4.15 10.03 -3.45
C GLN A 64 5.04 8.92 -2.86
N SER A 65 6.29 9.25 -2.52
CA SER A 65 7.11 8.33 -1.74
C SER A 65 6.54 8.24 -0.33
N SER A 66 6.18 7.03 0.09
CA SER A 66 5.73 6.69 1.45
C SER A 66 6.89 6.34 2.38
N ARG A 67 8.15 6.49 1.94
CA ARG A 67 9.34 6.10 2.71
C ARG A 67 9.40 6.82 4.07
N PRO A 68 9.36 6.08 5.20
CA PRO A 68 9.61 6.67 6.51
C PRO A 68 11.05 7.20 6.62
N LEU A 69 11.22 8.37 7.24
CA LEU A 69 12.53 8.99 7.44
C LEU A 69 13.52 8.08 8.19
N SER A 70 13.01 7.27 9.14
CA SER A 70 13.79 6.27 9.89
C SER A 70 14.47 5.24 8.98
N ASN A 71 13.85 4.85 7.87
CA ASN A 71 14.42 3.92 6.90
C ASN A 71 15.54 4.56 6.05
N ALA A 72 15.59 5.89 5.93
CA ALA A 72 16.73 6.60 5.32
C ALA A 72 17.94 6.61 6.25
N ILE A 73 17.69 6.84 7.55
CA ILE A 73 18.73 6.84 8.59
C ILE A 73 19.36 5.45 8.72
N LEU A 74 18.54 4.40 8.89
CA LEU A 74 19.02 3.03 9.06
C LEU A 74 19.93 2.55 7.91
N GLU A 75 19.54 2.82 6.66
CA GLU A 75 20.39 2.43 5.51
C GLU A 75 21.67 3.25 5.43
N SER A 76 21.64 4.52 5.85
CA SER A 76 22.85 5.35 5.88
C SER A 76 23.84 4.87 6.93
N GLU A 77 23.36 4.40 8.08
CA GLU A 77 24.16 3.82 9.15
C GLU A 77 24.77 2.47 8.75
N ILE A 78 23.98 1.60 8.11
CA ILE A 78 24.43 0.25 7.72
C ILE A 78 25.38 0.29 6.52
N PHE A 79 25.09 1.11 5.51
CA PHE A 79 25.79 1.05 4.21
C PHE A 79 26.71 2.26 3.92
N GLY A 80 26.91 3.16 4.89
CA GLY A 80 27.90 4.26 4.81
C GLY A 80 27.65 5.30 3.72
N LYS A 81 26.47 5.29 3.09
CA LYS A 81 26.06 6.27 2.08
C LYS A 81 24.89 7.08 2.63
N LYS A 82 24.97 8.41 2.63
CA LYS A 82 23.78 9.27 2.78
C LYS A 82 22.80 8.93 1.65
N TRP A 83 21.77 8.16 1.98
CA TRP A 83 20.74 7.75 1.04
C TRP A 83 19.45 8.49 1.37
N GLY A 84 19.04 9.38 0.46
CA GLY A 84 17.77 10.12 0.53
C GLY A 84 17.88 11.43 1.32
N GLY A 85 17.60 12.54 0.65
CA GLY A 85 17.24 13.79 1.34
C GLY A 85 15.83 13.68 1.92
N GLU A 86 15.28 14.80 2.40
CA GLU A 86 13.85 14.86 2.70
C GLU A 86 13.04 14.38 1.49
N PRO A 87 11.98 13.56 1.68
CA PRO A 87 11.11 13.20 0.58
C PRO A 87 10.61 14.48 -0.11
N ASN A 88 10.68 14.55 -1.44
CA ASN A 88 10.01 15.63 -2.16
C ASN A 88 8.50 15.38 -2.08
N TYR A 89 7.89 15.90 -1.02
CA TYR A 89 6.45 15.86 -0.85
C TYR A 89 5.78 16.68 -1.95
N ILE A 90 4.88 16.05 -2.68
CA ILE A 90 4.02 16.71 -3.64
C ILE A 90 2.68 17.06 -3.00
N ASP A 91 2.03 18.11 -3.50
CA ASP A 91 0.66 18.43 -3.13
C ASP A 91 -0.34 17.51 -3.87
N SER A 92 -1.60 17.53 -3.44
CA SER A 92 -2.61 16.64 -4.02
C SER A 92 -2.88 16.93 -5.49
N LYS A 93 -2.81 18.21 -5.91
CA LYS A 93 -2.96 18.60 -7.31
C LYS A 93 -1.89 17.94 -8.19
N LYS A 94 -0.64 17.96 -7.73
CA LYS A 94 0.46 17.35 -8.47
C LYS A 94 0.38 15.82 -8.44
N GLU A 95 -0.05 15.24 -7.32
CA GLU A 95 -0.31 13.80 -7.19
C GLU A 95 -1.37 13.34 -8.21
N ILE A 96 -2.50 14.05 -8.29
CA ILE A 96 -3.55 13.83 -9.29
C ILE A 96 -2.99 13.99 -10.72
N GLU A 97 -2.28 15.08 -11.02
CA GLU A 97 -1.70 15.33 -12.35
C GLU A 97 -0.82 14.15 -12.83
N ILE A 98 -0.08 13.53 -11.91
CA ILE A 98 0.77 12.36 -12.20
C ILE A 98 -0.07 11.10 -12.36
N LEU A 99 -1.05 10.86 -11.48
CA LEU A 99 -1.85 9.64 -11.46
C LEU A 99 -2.78 9.53 -12.66
N LEU A 100 -3.51 10.59 -13.01
CA LEU A 100 -4.63 10.49 -13.95
C LEU A 100 -4.25 9.90 -15.32
N PRO A 101 -3.16 10.31 -15.99
CA PRO A 101 -2.77 9.71 -17.26
C PRO A 101 -2.45 8.20 -17.13
N ILE A 102 -1.86 7.80 -16.01
CA ILE A 102 -1.47 6.41 -15.73
C ILE A 102 -2.72 5.55 -15.47
N LEU A 103 -3.61 5.99 -14.58
CA LEU A 103 -4.87 5.30 -14.26
C LEU A 103 -5.73 5.10 -15.51
N ASN A 104 -5.85 6.15 -16.34
CA ASN A 104 -6.57 6.09 -17.62
C ASN A 104 -5.93 5.13 -18.62
N SER A 105 -4.60 5.01 -18.65
CA SER A 105 -3.91 4.06 -19.52
C SER A 105 -4.16 2.62 -19.06
N ILE A 106 -3.97 2.36 -17.77
CA ILE A 106 -4.06 1.00 -17.22
C ILE A 106 -5.51 0.48 -17.31
N SER A 107 -6.50 1.28 -16.92
CA SER A 107 -7.92 0.90 -16.97
C SER A 107 -8.45 0.62 -18.39
N LYS A 108 -7.80 1.17 -19.43
CA LYS A 108 -8.14 0.92 -20.84
C LYS A 108 -7.46 -0.32 -21.40
N ASN A 109 -6.19 -0.54 -21.02
CA ASN A 109 -5.34 -1.55 -21.63
C ASN A 109 -5.37 -2.89 -20.91
N PHE A 110 -5.73 -2.90 -19.62
CA PHE A 110 -5.66 -4.10 -18.78
C PHE A 110 -6.97 -4.35 -18.06
N ASP A 111 -7.31 -5.62 -17.95
CA ASP A 111 -8.43 -6.09 -17.15
C ASP A 111 -7.92 -6.49 -15.76
N VAL A 112 -7.59 -5.50 -14.93
CA VAL A 112 -6.96 -5.67 -13.61
C VAL A 112 -7.57 -4.74 -12.58
N LEU A 113 -7.53 -5.11 -11.30
CA LEU A 113 -7.91 -4.18 -10.23
C LEU A 113 -6.82 -3.15 -10.01
N ILE A 114 -7.22 -1.90 -9.84
CA ILE A 114 -6.31 -0.79 -9.61
C ILE A 114 -6.46 -0.31 -8.17
N SER A 115 -5.37 -0.38 -7.42
CA SER A 115 -5.19 0.24 -6.12
C SER A 115 -4.39 1.53 -6.26
N VAL A 116 -4.74 2.55 -5.49
CA VAL A 116 -3.96 3.80 -5.41
C VAL A 116 -3.47 4.00 -3.97
N ASP A 117 -2.14 4.08 -3.81
CA ASP A 117 -1.48 4.43 -2.55
C ASP A 117 -1.60 5.95 -2.34
N THR A 118 -2.59 6.33 -1.53
CA THR A 118 -2.81 7.72 -1.15
C THR A 118 -3.52 7.81 0.20
N TYR A 119 -3.21 8.87 0.93
CA TYR A 119 -3.81 9.22 2.22
C TYR A 119 -4.64 10.51 2.14
N ARG A 120 -5.05 10.94 0.93
CA ARG A 120 -5.81 12.18 0.70
C ARG A 120 -7.14 11.92 -0.01
N SER A 121 -8.23 12.45 0.52
CA SER A 121 -9.58 12.19 -0.01
C SER A 121 -9.83 12.76 -1.40
N ASP A 122 -9.22 13.88 -1.76
CA ASP A 122 -9.32 14.47 -3.10
C ASP A 122 -8.63 13.60 -4.16
N VAL A 123 -7.44 13.09 -3.85
CA VAL A 123 -6.71 12.13 -4.70
C VAL A 123 -7.50 10.83 -4.82
N ALA A 124 -8.05 10.31 -3.72
CA ALA A 124 -8.87 9.11 -3.72
C ALA A 124 -10.10 9.25 -4.64
N TYR A 125 -10.82 10.38 -4.55
CA TYR A 125 -11.99 10.65 -5.38
C TYR A 125 -11.64 10.68 -6.86
N GLU A 126 -10.63 11.46 -7.24
CA GLU A 126 -10.17 11.54 -8.63
C GLU A 126 -9.67 10.18 -9.15
N SER A 127 -9.06 9.38 -8.28
CA SER A 127 -8.60 8.03 -8.63
C SER A 127 -9.76 7.10 -8.99
N PHE A 128 -10.84 7.08 -8.19
CA PHE A 128 -12.04 6.30 -8.51
C PHE A 128 -12.70 6.76 -9.81
N MET A 129 -12.75 8.08 -10.06
CA MET A 129 -13.30 8.61 -11.32
C MET A 129 -12.49 8.17 -12.56
N ASN A 130 -11.24 7.74 -12.36
CA ASN A 130 -10.32 7.36 -13.42
C ASN A 130 -9.93 5.87 -13.40
N GLY A 131 -10.75 5.02 -12.76
CA GLY A 131 -10.68 3.57 -12.88
C GLY A 131 -10.03 2.84 -11.69
N ALA A 132 -9.65 3.54 -10.63
CA ALA A 132 -9.28 2.88 -9.38
C ALA A 132 -10.49 2.12 -8.79
N SER A 133 -10.22 1.01 -8.10
CA SER A 133 -11.21 0.20 -7.38
C SER A 133 -10.89 0.07 -5.89
N ILE A 134 -9.65 0.36 -5.50
CA ILE A 134 -9.12 0.22 -4.14
C ILE A 134 -8.33 1.48 -3.79
N ILE A 135 -8.46 1.96 -2.56
CA ILE A 135 -7.54 2.92 -1.96
C ILE A 135 -6.68 2.22 -0.93
N ASN A 136 -5.38 2.42 -1.00
CA ASN A 136 -4.40 1.93 -0.03
C ASN A 136 -3.93 3.10 0.84
N ASP A 137 -4.45 3.19 2.06
CA ASP A 137 -4.16 4.30 2.97
C ASP A 137 -3.14 3.87 4.04
N ILE A 138 -1.89 4.30 3.83
CA ILE A 138 -0.77 4.07 4.74
C ILE A 138 -0.91 4.77 6.10
N TRP A 139 -1.89 5.66 6.28
CA TRP A 139 -2.18 6.29 7.57
C TRP A 139 -3.43 5.74 8.23
N GLY A 140 -4.14 4.81 7.57
CA GLY A 140 -5.32 4.15 8.11
C GLY A 140 -6.36 5.14 8.63
N LEU A 141 -6.70 6.14 7.81
CA LEU A 141 -7.68 7.21 8.09
C LEU A 141 -7.29 8.20 9.18
N LYS A 142 -6.09 8.12 9.74
CA LYS A 142 -5.61 9.07 10.76
C LYS A 142 -5.29 10.44 10.18
N TYR A 143 -4.91 10.51 8.91
CA TYR A 143 -4.60 11.77 8.22
C TYR A 143 -5.87 12.42 7.65
N ASP A 144 -6.63 11.69 6.83
CA ASP A 144 -7.85 12.18 6.22
C ASP A 144 -8.97 11.12 6.26
N PRO A 145 -9.85 11.16 7.29
CA PRO A 145 -10.90 10.15 7.44
C PRO A 145 -11.99 10.25 6.35
N LYS A 146 -12.05 11.34 5.57
CA LYS A 146 -13.04 11.47 4.48
C LYS A 146 -12.81 10.46 3.35
N ILE A 147 -11.63 9.86 3.24
CA ILE A 147 -11.37 8.76 2.30
C ILE A 147 -12.42 7.66 2.46
N ALA A 148 -12.80 7.29 3.69
CA ALA A 148 -13.78 6.24 3.92
C ALA A 148 -15.16 6.58 3.31
N GLN A 149 -15.60 7.83 3.40
CA GLN A 149 -16.83 8.29 2.76
C GLN A 149 -16.71 8.20 1.24
N ILE A 150 -15.60 8.66 0.66
CA ILE A 150 -15.36 8.59 -0.78
C ILE A 150 -15.38 7.14 -1.29
N VAL A 151 -14.68 6.23 -0.58
CA VAL A 151 -14.65 4.80 -0.91
C VAL A 151 -16.06 4.22 -0.85
N SER A 152 -16.84 4.56 0.18
CA SER A 152 -18.22 4.12 0.32
C SER A 152 -19.11 4.61 -0.83
N GLU A 153 -19.05 5.90 -1.16
CA GLU A 153 -19.83 6.50 -2.26
C GLU A 153 -19.44 5.94 -3.63
N CYS A 154 -18.16 5.64 -3.83
CA CYS A 154 -17.63 5.04 -5.05
C CYS A 154 -17.77 3.51 -5.08
N LYS A 155 -18.31 2.89 -4.02
CA LYS A 155 -18.46 1.43 -3.85
C LYS A 155 -17.14 0.66 -3.98
N GLY A 156 -16.02 1.29 -3.61
CA GLY A 156 -14.68 0.68 -3.65
C GLY A 156 -14.33 -0.10 -2.39
N LYS A 157 -13.05 -0.49 -2.31
CA LYS A 157 -12.44 -1.03 -1.08
C LYS A 157 -11.36 -0.12 -0.51
N LEU A 158 -11.09 -0.28 0.78
CA LEU A 158 -10.09 0.46 1.51
C LEU A 158 -9.15 -0.50 2.24
N ILE A 159 -7.86 -0.37 1.95
CA ILE A 159 -6.81 -0.96 2.77
C ILE A 159 -6.43 0.06 3.84
N ILE A 160 -6.55 -0.35 5.09
CA ILE A 160 -6.20 0.43 6.28
C ILE A 160 -4.89 -0.11 6.84
N MET A 161 -3.81 0.66 6.69
CA MET A 161 -2.52 0.27 7.25
C MET A 161 -2.31 0.84 8.65
N HIS A 162 -1.76 0.03 9.55
CA HIS A 162 -1.21 0.54 10.80
C HIS A 162 0.06 1.34 10.53
N ASN A 163 0.07 2.57 10.99
CA ASN A 163 1.24 3.43 10.98
C ASN A 163 1.22 4.36 12.21
N GLN A 164 2.41 4.79 12.62
CA GLN A 164 2.61 5.71 13.73
C GLN A 164 3.95 6.44 13.59
N GLU A 165 4.05 7.58 14.26
CA GLU A 165 5.32 8.25 14.47
C GLU A 165 6.14 7.52 15.54
N GLY A 166 7.44 7.40 15.32
CA GLY A 166 8.33 6.66 16.21
C GLY A 166 8.03 5.16 16.23
N ASN A 167 8.60 4.46 17.21
CA ASN A 167 8.57 3.00 17.29
C ASN A 167 8.39 2.48 18.73
N ILE A 168 7.79 3.30 19.60
CA ILE A 168 7.51 2.92 20.98
C ILE A 168 6.18 2.17 21.01
N TYR A 169 6.20 0.96 21.54
CA TYR A 169 5.03 0.13 21.80
C TYR A 169 5.09 -0.38 23.23
N ASN A 170 3.94 -0.49 23.89
CA ASN A 170 3.84 -1.14 25.20
C ASN A 170 3.62 -2.63 25.03
N HIS A 171 2.58 -2.98 24.27
CA HIS A 171 2.20 -4.34 23.91
C HIS A 171 2.02 -4.39 22.39
N MET A 172 3.14 -4.49 21.66
CA MET A 172 3.19 -4.22 20.22
C MET A 172 2.07 -4.85 19.39
N ILE A 173 1.75 -6.13 19.57
CA ILE A 173 0.71 -6.78 18.77
C ILE A 173 -0.68 -6.22 19.13
N ASP A 174 -1.00 -6.08 20.42
CA ASP A 174 -2.26 -5.51 20.87
C ASP A 174 -2.41 -4.03 20.49
N ASP A 175 -1.34 -3.26 20.58
CA ASP A 175 -1.31 -1.84 20.19
C ASP A 175 -1.62 -1.69 18.68
N ILE A 176 -1.04 -2.55 17.83
CA ILE A 176 -1.31 -2.56 16.38
C ILE A 176 -2.75 -2.99 16.11
N LYS A 177 -3.23 -4.08 16.73
CA LYS A 177 -4.62 -4.55 16.59
C LYS A 177 -5.62 -3.45 17.00
N ASN A 178 -5.42 -2.84 18.16
CA ASN A 178 -6.27 -1.76 18.65
C ASN A 178 -6.28 -0.56 17.69
N SER A 179 -5.13 -0.18 17.14
CA SER A 179 -5.07 0.89 16.14
C SER A 179 -5.84 0.54 14.87
N LEU A 180 -5.79 -0.71 14.39
CA LEU A 180 -6.54 -1.14 13.20
C LEU A 180 -8.04 -1.21 13.46
N ILE A 181 -8.45 -1.65 14.65
CA ILE A 181 -9.85 -1.66 15.08
C ILE A 181 -10.40 -0.24 15.11
N ILE A 182 -9.70 0.71 15.74
CA ILE A 182 -10.11 2.12 15.79
C ILE A 182 -10.25 2.70 14.38
N SER A 183 -9.29 2.45 13.49
CA SER A 183 -9.38 2.90 12.09
C SER A 183 -10.55 2.26 11.35
N SER A 184 -10.86 0.99 11.60
CA SER A 184 -12.01 0.31 11.00
C SER A 184 -13.34 0.87 11.50
N GLU A 185 -13.44 1.19 12.79
CA GLU A 185 -14.60 1.87 13.37
C GLU A 185 -14.81 3.27 12.78
N ILE A 186 -13.73 4.01 12.52
CA ILE A 186 -13.78 5.27 11.77
C ILE A 186 -14.35 5.02 10.38
N ALA A 187 -13.84 4.04 9.64
CA ALA A 187 -14.32 3.74 8.30
C ALA A 187 -15.84 3.45 8.27
N ILE A 188 -16.31 2.60 9.19
CA ILE A 188 -17.72 2.24 9.33
C ILE A 188 -18.58 3.45 9.68
N LYS A 189 -18.09 4.33 10.58
CA LYS A 189 -18.78 5.57 10.94
C LYS A 189 -18.95 6.52 9.74
N TYR A 190 -18.04 6.47 8.77
CA TYR A 190 -18.10 7.23 7.52
C TYR A 190 -18.91 6.51 6.42
N GLY A 191 -19.58 5.40 6.75
CA GLY A 191 -20.51 4.70 5.87
C GLY A 191 -19.94 3.50 5.12
N LEU A 192 -18.65 3.19 5.29
CA LEU A 192 -18.03 2.06 4.61
C LEU A 192 -18.46 0.73 5.25
N ASP A 193 -18.96 -0.21 4.45
CA ASP A 193 -19.29 -1.56 4.90
C ASP A 193 -18.03 -2.32 5.35
N LYS A 194 -18.10 -3.07 6.45
CA LYS A 194 -17.02 -3.91 6.99
C LYS A 194 -16.38 -4.78 5.91
N LYS A 195 -17.18 -5.36 5.01
CA LYS A 195 -16.69 -6.25 3.93
C LYS A 195 -15.79 -5.56 2.90
N ASN A 196 -15.77 -4.22 2.89
CA ASN A 196 -14.94 -3.41 2.00
C ASN A 196 -13.65 -2.93 2.66
N ILE A 197 -13.37 -3.38 3.89
CA ILE A 197 -12.16 -3.04 4.65
C ILE A 197 -11.16 -4.20 4.58
N ILE A 198 -9.90 -3.87 4.30
CA ILE A 198 -8.75 -4.77 4.34
C ILE A 198 -7.75 -4.17 5.34
N LEU A 199 -7.10 -5.00 6.17
CA LEU A 199 -6.14 -4.51 7.16
C LEU A 199 -4.70 -4.83 6.75
N ASP A 200 -3.78 -3.87 6.95
CA ASP A 200 -2.34 -4.07 6.80
C ASP A 200 -1.64 -3.74 8.13
N PRO A 201 -0.93 -4.69 8.78
CA PRO A 201 -0.20 -4.44 10.03
C PRO A 201 0.99 -3.46 9.92
N GLY A 202 1.36 -3.05 8.70
CA GLY A 202 2.31 -2.00 8.42
C GLY A 202 3.76 -2.38 8.69
N LEU A 203 4.24 -3.49 8.10
CA LEU A 203 5.66 -3.84 8.15
C LEU A 203 6.52 -2.67 7.64
N GLY A 204 7.62 -2.35 8.30
CA GLY A 204 8.55 -1.27 7.94
C GLY A 204 8.05 0.15 8.22
N PHE A 205 6.88 0.31 8.84
CA PHE A 205 6.30 1.59 9.24
C PHE A 205 6.17 1.67 10.77
N GLY A 206 6.79 2.71 11.36
CA GLY A 206 6.78 2.92 12.81
C GLY A 206 7.43 1.80 13.63
N LYS A 207 8.40 1.07 13.05
CA LYS A 207 9.00 -0.15 13.62
C LYS A 207 10.49 -0.24 13.31
N ASP A 208 11.28 -0.70 14.27
CA ASP A 208 12.67 -1.11 14.04
C ASP A 208 12.79 -2.52 13.44
N VAL A 209 14.02 -2.98 13.19
CA VAL A 209 14.26 -4.31 12.60
C VAL A 209 13.71 -5.44 13.46
N LYS A 210 13.93 -5.42 14.79
CA LYS A 210 13.47 -6.49 15.70
C LYS A 210 11.95 -6.50 15.80
N GLN A 211 11.34 -5.33 15.86
CA GLN A 211 9.89 -5.16 15.87
C GLN A 211 9.26 -5.66 14.56
N ASN A 212 9.88 -5.40 13.40
CA ASN A 212 9.39 -5.95 12.13
C ASN A 212 9.45 -7.47 12.09
N LEU A 213 10.53 -8.07 12.58
CA LEU A 213 10.64 -9.53 12.70
C LEU A 213 9.64 -10.10 13.70
N TRP A 214 9.39 -9.39 14.82
CA TRP A 214 8.39 -9.77 15.81
C TRP A 214 6.97 -9.72 15.24
N LEU A 215 6.65 -8.67 14.47
CA LEU A 215 5.37 -8.56 13.78
C LEU A 215 5.20 -9.71 12.78
N LEU A 216 6.21 -9.95 11.93
CA LEU A 216 6.18 -11.03 10.94
C LEU A 216 5.94 -12.40 11.59
N LYS A 217 6.58 -12.68 12.73
CA LYS A 217 6.40 -13.93 13.47
C LYS A 217 4.97 -14.11 14.01
N ASN A 218 4.28 -13.02 14.32
CA ASN A 218 2.98 -13.05 15.00
C ASN A 218 1.82 -12.58 14.09
N LEU A 219 1.97 -12.62 12.77
CA LEU A 219 0.90 -12.22 11.83
C LEU A 219 -0.40 -13.01 12.02
N ASN A 220 -0.31 -14.27 12.47
CA ASN A 220 -1.48 -15.12 12.71
C ASN A 220 -2.42 -14.54 13.78
N GLU A 221 -1.93 -13.71 14.70
CA GLU A 221 -2.76 -13.06 15.72
C GLU A 221 -3.74 -12.06 15.11
N PHE A 222 -3.50 -11.54 13.89
CA PHE A 222 -4.40 -10.59 13.24
C PHE A 222 -5.60 -11.26 12.57
N LEU A 223 -5.58 -12.58 12.38
CA LEU A 223 -6.71 -13.33 11.82
C LEU A 223 -7.94 -13.29 12.73
N GLU A 224 -7.75 -13.06 14.04
CA GLU A 224 -8.85 -12.93 15.01
C GLU A 224 -9.70 -11.67 14.80
N LEU A 225 -9.20 -10.67 14.05
CA LEU A 225 -9.92 -9.44 13.78
C LEU A 225 -11.06 -9.62 12.76
N ASP A 226 -11.10 -10.75 12.05
CA ASP A 226 -12.15 -11.07 11.08
C ASP A 226 -12.24 -10.01 9.94
N TYR A 227 -11.08 -9.68 9.38
CA TYR A 227 -10.90 -8.89 8.15
C TYR A 227 -9.89 -9.60 7.23
N PRO A 228 -9.96 -9.41 5.90
CA PRO A 228 -8.87 -9.75 5.01
C PRO A 228 -7.58 -9.02 5.41
N LEU A 229 -6.45 -9.71 5.31
CA LEU A 229 -5.13 -9.15 5.61
C LEU A 229 -4.31 -8.95 4.34
N MET A 230 -3.70 -7.77 4.22
CA MET A 230 -2.66 -7.47 3.24
C MET A 230 -1.30 -7.40 3.95
N ILE A 231 -0.27 -7.99 3.35
CA ILE A 231 1.10 -7.96 3.87
C ILE A 231 2.03 -7.33 2.83
N GLY A 232 2.50 -6.11 3.11
CA GLY A 232 3.53 -5.44 2.31
C GLY A 232 4.92 -5.59 2.92
N SER A 233 5.74 -6.53 2.45
CA SER A 233 7.13 -6.73 2.92
C SER A 233 8.21 -6.45 1.85
N SER A 234 7.79 -6.26 0.59
CA SER A 234 8.68 -6.23 -0.58
C SER A 234 9.88 -5.28 -0.43
N ARG A 235 11.08 -5.86 -0.51
CA ARG A 235 12.39 -5.19 -0.48
C ARG A 235 12.64 -4.26 0.71
N LYS A 236 11.84 -4.32 1.79
CA LYS A 236 11.91 -3.37 2.91
C LYS A 236 13.28 -3.38 3.61
N SER A 237 13.62 -2.25 4.22
CA SER A 237 14.92 -1.99 4.87
C SER A 237 15.29 -3.06 5.91
N PHE A 238 14.33 -3.56 6.68
CA PHE A 238 14.59 -4.59 7.69
C PHE A 238 15.10 -5.91 7.08
N ILE A 239 14.67 -6.27 5.87
CA ILE A 239 15.20 -7.44 5.14
C ILE A 239 16.67 -7.20 4.79
N GLY A 240 16.98 -6.00 4.28
CA GLY A 240 18.35 -5.59 4.00
C GLY A 240 19.24 -5.61 5.23
N ALA A 241 18.72 -5.19 6.38
CA ALA A 241 19.45 -5.20 7.64
C ALA A 241 19.75 -6.62 8.13
N VAL A 242 18.80 -7.55 7.97
CA VAL A 242 18.98 -8.96 8.36
C VAL A 242 19.97 -9.67 7.44
N LEU A 243 19.88 -9.43 6.13
CA LEU A 243 20.72 -10.10 5.12
C LEU A 243 22.05 -9.37 4.86
N ASN A 244 22.22 -8.16 5.40
CA ASN A 244 23.28 -7.23 5.02
C ASN A 244 23.35 -6.99 3.50
N SER A 245 22.18 -6.82 2.87
CA SER A 245 22.03 -6.75 1.41
C SER A 245 21.48 -5.41 0.93
N PRO A 246 22.01 -4.87 -0.20
CA PRO A 246 21.42 -3.72 -0.87
C PRO A 246 20.04 -4.07 -1.45
N ILE A 247 19.25 -3.06 -1.80
CA ILE A 247 17.84 -3.23 -2.17
C ILE A 247 17.57 -4.21 -3.33
N ASN A 248 18.48 -4.27 -4.30
CA ASN A 248 18.35 -5.15 -5.47
C ASN A 248 18.59 -6.64 -5.12
N ASP A 249 19.24 -6.91 -3.99
CA ASP A 249 19.63 -8.26 -3.54
C ASP A 249 18.74 -8.71 -2.36
N ARG A 250 17.47 -8.28 -2.36
CA ARG A 250 16.46 -8.60 -1.32
C ARG A 250 15.32 -9.49 -1.83
N ILE A 251 15.44 -10.09 -3.01
CA ILE A 251 14.36 -10.88 -3.62
C ILE A 251 14.08 -12.13 -2.79
N GLU A 252 15.11 -12.89 -2.43
CA GLU A 252 15.00 -14.11 -1.63
C GLU A 252 14.48 -13.79 -0.22
N GLY A 253 14.99 -12.70 0.37
CA GLY A 253 14.50 -12.21 1.66
C GLY A 253 13.04 -11.77 1.61
N THR A 254 12.59 -11.18 0.51
CA THR A 254 11.18 -10.83 0.29
C THR A 254 10.32 -12.09 0.18
N ALA A 255 10.74 -13.05 -0.64
CA ALA A 255 10.02 -14.31 -0.84
C ALA A 255 9.86 -15.11 0.47
N ALA A 256 10.83 -15.02 1.40
CA ALA A 256 10.75 -15.70 2.69
C ALA A 256 9.73 -15.08 3.67
N THR A 257 9.17 -13.90 3.36
CA THR A 257 8.24 -13.18 4.24
C THR A 257 6.77 -13.32 3.84
N VAL A 258 6.49 -14.03 2.74
CA VAL A 258 5.15 -14.19 2.15
C VAL A 258 4.76 -15.66 2.01
#